data_AF-A0A6B3SW31-F1
#
_entry.id   AF-A0A6B3SW31-F1
#
_cell.length_a   1.000
_cell.length_b   1.000
_cell.length_c   1.000
_cell.angle_alpha   90.00
_cell.angle_beta   90.00
_cell.angle_gamma   90.00
#
_symmetry.space_group_name_H-M   'P 1'
#
loop_
_entity.id
_entity.type
_entity.pdbx_description
1 polymer ?
#
loop_
_entity_poly.entity_id
_entity_poly.type
_entity_poly.pdbx_seq_one_letter_code
_entity_poly.pdbx_strand_id
1 'polypeptide(L)' 'MFYSYDALGRQVGAIDANGNVSSRRYDAAGNLIEEKHADGGVERSQYDAFGQRVRLRQANGVLTA' A
#
# COMPACT_ATOMS: atom_id res chain seq x y z
N MET A 1 -19.18 4.65 1.51
CA MET A 1 -17.86 4.02 1.71
C MET A 1 -17.85 2.71 0.95
N PHE A 2 -16.88 2.51 0.06
CA PHE A 2 -16.70 1.27 -0.71
C PHE A 2 -15.32 0.69 -0.43
N TYR A 3 -15.23 -0.61 -0.26
CA TYR A 3 -13.96 -1.32 -0.09
C TYR A 3 -13.85 -2.41 -1.16
N SER A 4 -12.66 -2.57 -1.71
CA SER A 4 -12.34 -3.62 -2.67
C SER A 4 -11.29 -4.52 -2.06
N TYR A 5 -11.49 -5.83 -2.19
CA TYR A 5 -10.61 -6.86 -1.66
C TYR A 5 -10.15 -7.77 -2.80
N ASP A 6 -8.95 -8.32 -2.68
CA ASP A 6 -8.49 -9.38 -3.57
C ASP A 6 -9.05 -10.75 -3.17
N ALA A 7 -8.70 -11.78 -3.93
CA ALA A 7 -9.14 -13.16 -3.71
C ALA A 7 -8.67 -13.75 -2.36
N LEU A 8 -7.67 -13.14 -1.72
CA LEU A 8 -7.16 -13.52 -0.41
C LEU A 8 -7.80 -12.70 0.73
N GLY A 9 -8.79 -11.85 0.42
CA GLY A 9 -9.47 -11.00 1.39
C GLY A 9 -8.64 -9.79 1.83
N ARG A 10 -7.57 -9.45 1.12
CA ARG A 10 -6.74 -8.27 1.43
C ARG A 10 -7.31 -7.03 0.74
N GLN A 11 -7.41 -5.93 1.47
CA GLN A 11 -8.00 -4.69 0.94
C GLN A 11 -7.08 -4.05 -0.11
N VAL A 12 -7.51 -3.98 -1.36
CA VAL A 12 -6.76 -3.38 -2.48
C VAL A 12 -7.26 -1.98 -2.85
N GLY A 13 -8.44 -1.57 -2.36
CA GLY A 13 -9.00 -0.26 -2.60
C GLY A 13 -9.99 0.16 -1.53
N ALA A 14 -10.08 1.47 -1.29
CA ALA A 14 -11.15 2.08 -0.52
C ALA A 14 -11.57 3.42 -1.12
N ILE A 15 -12.86 3.69 -1.02
CA ILE A 15 -13.46 4.99 -1.29
C ILE A 15 -14.19 5.40 -0.03
N ASP A 16 -13.82 6.53 0.56
CA ASP A 16 -14.46 7.01 1.77
C ASP A 16 -15.85 7.62 1.53
N ALA A 17 -16.51 8.08 2.60
CA ALA A 17 -17.82 8.74 2.48
C ALA A 17 -17.74 10.09 1.75
N ASN A 18 -16.56 10.71 1.71
CA ASN A 18 -16.27 11.97 1.03
C ASN A 18 -15.83 11.77 -0.43
N GLY A 19 -15.73 10.52 -0.90
CA GLY A 19 -15.28 10.19 -2.25
C GLY A 19 -13.76 10.09 -2.40
N ASN A 20 -13.00 10.17 -1.31
CA ASN A 20 -11.55 10.05 -1.32
C ASN A 20 -11.15 8.61 -1.63
N VAL A 21 -10.24 8.42 -2.60
CA VAL A 21 -9.82 7.10 -3.08
C VAL A 21 -8.43 6.75 -2.55
N SER A 22 -8.30 5.58 -1.93
CA SER A 22 -7.01 4.98 -1.59
C SER A 22 -6.88 3.59 -2.20
N SER A 23 -5.65 3.18 -2.50
CA SER A 23 -5.39 1.87 -3.11
C SER A 23 -4.14 1.22 -2.53
N ARG A 24 -4.13 -0.11 -2.43
CA ARG A 24 -3.03 -0.89 -1.88
C ARG A 24 -2.65 -2.01 -2.84
N ARG A 25 -1.36 -2.34 -2.88
CA ARG A 25 -0.82 -3.46 -3.68
C ARG A 25 0.05 -4.33 -2.81
N TYR A 26 -0.14 -5.64 -2.97
CA TYR A 26 0.58 -6.64 -2.23
C TYR A 26 1.41 -7.51 -3.18
N ASP A 27 2.54 -8.01 -2.69
CA ASP A 27 3.27 -9.07 -3.38
C ASP A 27 2.60 -10.45 -3.18
N ALA A 28 3.19 -11.47 -3.80
CA ALA A 28 2.73 -12.85 -3.69
C ALA A 28 2.87 -13.43 -2.26
N ALA A 29 3.76 -12.87 -1.44
CA ALA A 29 4.00 -13.31 -0.07
C ALA A 29 3.06 -12.64 0.95
N GLY A 30 2.32 -11.59 0.56
CA GLY A 30 1.43 -10.88 1.49
C GLY A 30 1.88 -9.48 1.87
N ASN A 31 3.04 -9.03 1.41
CA ASN A 31 3.62 -7.78 1.88
C ASN A 31 3.10 -6.59 1.07
N LEU A 32 2.80 -5.48 1.75
CA LEU A 32 2.31 -4.24 1.14
C LEU A 32 3.43 -3.51 0.41
N ILE A 33 3.49 -3.63 -0.92
CA ILE A 33 4.56 -3.03 -1.73
C ILE A 33 4.24 -1.60 -2.22
N GLU A 34 2.96 -1.23 -2.28
CA GLU A 34 2.54 0.12 -2.63
C GLU A 34 1.23 0.49 -1.93
N GLU A 35 1.17 1.68 -1.37
CA GLU A 35 -0.05 2.32 -0.88
C GLU A 35 -0.18 3.71 -1.52
N LYS A 36 -1.36 4.02 -2.05
CA LYS A 36 -1.72 5.34 -2.54
C LYS A 36 -2.79 5.90 -1.63
N HIS A 37 -2.48 7.03 -1.03
CA HIS A 37 -3.36 7.80 -0.17
C HIS A 37 -4.19 8.77 -1.00
N ALA A 38 -5.32 9.18 -0.45
CA ALA A 38 -6.26 10.05 -1.17
C ALA A 38 -5.78 11.49 -1.32
N ASP A 39 -4.80 11.91 -0.53
CA ASP A 39 -4.10 13.19 -0.66
C ASP A 39 -3.08 13.19 -1.82
N GLY A 40 -2.98 12.09 -2.58
CA GLY A 40 -2.01 11.90 -3.66
C GLY A 40 -0.66 11.37 -3.17
N GLY A 41 -0.49 11.15 -1.87
CA GLY A 41 0.69 10.52 -1.30
C GLY A 41 0.84 9.08 -1.81
N VAL A 42 2.06 8.73 -2.25
CA VAL A 42 2.38 7.36 -2.65
C VAL A 42 3.52 6.84 -1.78
N GLU A 43 3.27 5.72 -1.14
CA GLU A 43 4.24 5.00 -0.33
C GLU A 43 4.57 3.68 -1.01
N ARG A 44 5.86 3.37 -1.11
CA ARG A 44 6.34 2.11 -1.68
C ARG A 44 7.27 1.43 -0.69
N SER A 45 6.98 0.17 -0.39
CA SER A 45 7.85 -0.66 0.42
C SER A 45 8.48 -1.74 -0.44
N GLN A 46 9.75 -2.04 -0.19
CA GLN A 46 10.44 -3.19 -0.75
C GLN A 46 10.80 -4.14 0.38
N TYR A 47 10.63 -5.42 0.10
CA TYR A 47 10.92 -6.50 1.03
C TYR A 47 11.98 -7.40 0.41
N ASP A 48 12.84 -7.98 1.24
CA ASP A 48 13.74 -9.05 0.81
C ASP A 48 13.00 -10.41 0.75
N ALA A 49 13.74 -11.45 0.37
CA ALA A 49 13.22 -12.80 0.26
C ALA A 49 12.74 -13.41 1.60
N PHE A 50 13.13 -12.80 2.73
CA PHE A 50 12.71 -13.22 4.07
C PHE A 50 11.51 -12.41 4.59
N GLY A 51 10.97 -11.50 3.78
CA GLY A 51 9.84 -10.63 4.15
C GLY A 51 10.26 -9.45 5.04
N GLN A 52 11.56 -9.16 5.15
CA GLN A 52 12.03 -8.00 5.90
C GLN A 52 11.97 -6.76 5.01
N ARG A 53 11.40 -5.67 5.53
CA ARG A 53 11.30 -4.41 4.77
C ARG A 53 12.68 -3.79 4.64
N VAL A 54 13.23 -3.77 3.44
CA VAL A 54 14.57 -3.21 3.15
C VAL A 54 14.53 -1.75 2.71
N ARG A 55 13.40 -1.27 2.18
CA ARG A 55 13.23 0.14 1.78
C ARG A 55 11.79 0.59 1.97
N LEU A 56 11.63 1.83 2.44
CA LEU A 56 10.36 2.55 2.43
C LEU A 56 10.57 3.89 1.72
N ARG A 57 9.82 4.14 0.65
CA ARG A 57 9.80 5.42 -0.05
C ARG A 57 8.44 6.06 0.16
N GLN A 58 8.39 7.10 0.98
CA GLN A 58 7.18 7.90 1.20
C GLN A 58 7.26 9.18 0.35
N ALA A 59 6.11 9.85 0.18
CA ALA A 59 6.03 11.10 -0.57
C ALA A 59 6.91 12.23 0.01
N ASN A 60 7.25 12.16 1.30
CA ASN A 60 8.08 13.13 2.02
C ASN A 60 9.57 12.74 2.14
N GLY A 61 10.00 11.59 1.60
CA GLY A 61 11.39 11.14 1.65
C GLY A 61 11.56 9.62 1.53
N VAL A 62 12.78 9.19 1.21
CA VAL A 62 13.17 7.77 1.30
C VAL A 62 13.70 7.52 2.71
N LEU A 63 13.02 6.66 3.47
CA LEU A 63 13.55 6.06 4.70
C LEU A 63 14.12 4.68 4.36
N THR A 64 15.44 4.55 4.38
CA THR A 64 16.10 3.25 4.45
C THR A 64 16.07 2.77 5.90
N ALA A 65 15.60 1.53 6.09
CA ALA A 65 15.58 0.85 7.38
C ALA A 65 16.97 0.37 7.78
#